data_AF-A0A176F4U6-F1
#
_entry.id   AF-A0A176F4U6-F1
#
_cell.length_a   1.000
_cell.length_b   1.000
_cell.length_c   1.000
_cell.angle_alpha   90.00
_cell.angle_beta   90.00
_cell.angle_gamma   90.00
#
_symmetry.space_group_name_H-M   'P 1'
#
loop_
_entity.id
_entity.type
_entity.pdbx_description
1 polymer ?
#
loop_
_entity_poly.entity_id
_entity_poly.type
_entity_poly.pdbx_seq_one_letter_code
_entity_poly.pdbx_strand_id
1 'polypeptide(L)'
;MRHIAVRGDGVIAVACQWQGPMAKVPPLLATHRMGEALDFHDLGMEKDVQGYLGSVAFSGSGEEIAVTGPRGGVAVVADADGRMLRRLEERDICGVAPGAEGFVFTTGEGRVLTGHGAAGALARHGCAWDNHLVPIG
;
A
#
# COMPACT_ATOMS: atom_id res chain seq x y z
N MET A 1 2.46 13.65 1.93
CA MET A 1 2.25 12.76 0.76
C MET A 1 3.58 12.14 0.37
N ARG A 2 3.61 10.85 0.01
CA ARG A 2 4.82 10.15 -0.43
C ARG A 2 4.63 9.44 -1.77
N HIS A 3 3.53 8.72 -1.93
CA HIS A 3 3.20 8.00 -3.16
C HIS A 3 1.73 8.24 -3.54
N ILE A 4 1.44 8.17 -4.83
CA ILE A 4 0.09 8.26 -5.38
C ILE A 4 -0.11 7.16 -6.44
N ALA A 5 -1.34 6.71 -6.60
CA ALA A 5 -1.76 5.82 -7.67
C ALA A 5 -3.01 6.39 -8.32
N VAL A 6 -3.15 6.23 -9.64
CA VAL A 6 -4.31 6.71 -10.41
C VAL A 6 -5.11 5.51 -10.89
N ARG A 7 -6.41 5.49 -10.58
CA ARG A 7 -7.38 4.52 -11.11
C ARG A 7 -7.86 4.95 -12.50
N GLY A 8 -8.33 4.01 -13.31
CA GLY A 8 -8.78 4.27 -14.68
C GLY A 8 -9.91 5.31 -14.84
N ASP A 9 -10.68 5.59 -13.78
CA ASP A 9 -11.75 6.59 -13.75
C ASP A 9 -11.30 7.97 -13.19
N GLY A 10 -9.98 8.15 -12.98
CA GLY A 10 -9.39 9.40 -12.49
C GLY A 10 -9.39 9.58 -10.98
N VAL A 11 -9.80 8.58 -10.19
CA VAL A 11 -9.59 8.62 -8.72
C VAL A 11 -8.13 8.40 -8.39
N ILE A 12 -7.61 9.19 -7.46
CA ILE A 12 -6.24 9.13 -6.98
C ILE A 12 -6.25 8.56 -5.55
N ALA A 13 -5.50 7.48 -5.32
CA ALA A 13 -5.17 7.02 -3.97
C ALA A 13 -3.83 7.66 -3.55
N VAL A 14 -3.74 8.04 -2.28
CA VAL A 14 -2.63 8.80 -1.72
C VAL A 14 -2.11 8.12 -0.45
N ALA A 15 -0.83 7.75 -0.46
CA ALA A 15 -0.13 7.31 0.74
C ALA A 15 0.54 8.51 1.43
N CYS A 16 0.21 8.71 2.70
CA CYS A 16 0.71 9.80 3.53
C CYS A 16 1.73 9.34 4.57
N GLN A 17 2.37 10.34 5.17
CA GLN A 17 3.24 10.17 6.33
C GLN A 17 2.85 11.19 7.40
N TRP A 18 3.05 10.80 8.65
CA TRP A 18 2.89 11.62 9.83
C TRP A 18 4.23 11.76 10.56
N GLN A 19 4.60 12.99 10.88
CA GLN A 19 5.88 13.31 11.56
C GLN A 19 5.68 13.87 12.98
N GLY A 20 4.44 13.91 13.47
CA GLY A 20 4.13 14.35 14.82
C GLY A 20 4.07 13.20 15.83
N PRO A 21 3.48 13.43 17.02
CA PRO A 21 3.34 12.40 18.05
C PRO A 21 2.50 11.21 17.56
N MET A 22 3.00 9.98 17.74
CA MET A 22 2.31 8.75 17.32
C MET A 22 0.99 8.50 18.07
N ALA A 23 0.83 9.06 19.26
CA ALA A 23 -0.44 9.01 20.01
C ALA A 23 -1.61 9.70 19.27
N LYS A 24 -1.30 10.59 18.30
CA LYS A 24 -2.26 11.38 17.53
C LYS A 24 -2.11 11.17 16.02
N VAL A 25 -1.59 10.01 15.60
CA VAL A 25 -1.43 9.73 14.18
C VAL A 25 -2.81 9.76 13.48
N PRO A 26 -2.98 10.57 12.42
CA PRO A 26 -4.22 10.60 11.65
C PRO A 26 -4.24 9.46 10.61
N PRO A 27 -5.39 9.21 9.97
CA PRO A 27 -5.47 8.39 8.76
C PRO A 27 -4.36 8.72 7.74
N LEU A 28 -3.76 7.68 7.18
CA LEU A 28 -2.62 7.82 6.26
C LEU A 28 -2.97 7.46 4.81
N LEU A 29 -4.09 6.80 4.57
CA LEU A 29 -4.64 6.59 3.24
C LEU A 29 -5.66 7.69 2.96
N ALA A 30 -5.62 8.25 1.76
CA ALA A 30 -6.66 9.14 1.28
C ALA A 30 -7.00 8.87 -0.18
N THR A 31 -8.22 9.21 -0.59
CA THR A 31 -8.63 9.26 -1.99
C THR A 31 -8.96 10.69 -2.41
N HIS A 32 -8.83 10.96 -3.71
CA HIS A 32 -9.14 12.26 -4.28
C HIS A 32 -9.67 12.13 -5.70
N ARG A 33 -10.62 12.99 -6.06
CA ARG A 33 -11.04 13.25 -7.44
C ARG A 33 -10.80 14.73 -7.74
N MET A 34 -10.39 15.03 -8.98
CA MET A 34 -10.14 16.41 -9.41
C MET A 34 -11.34 17.32 -9.09
N GLY A 35 -11.08 18.40 -8.35
CA GLY A 35 -12.11 19.36 -7.92
C GLY A 35 -12.77 19.05 -6.57
N GLU A 36 -12.50 17.89 -5.97
CA GLU A 36 -13.01 17.49 -4.65
C GLU A 36 -11.96 17.63 -3.55
N ALA A 37 -12.38 17.54 -2.29
CA ALA A 37 -11.46 17.47 -1.17
C ALA A 37 -10.72 16.11 -1.14
N LEU A 38 -9.67 16.01 -0.31
CA LEU A 38 -9.13 14.70 0.07
C LEU A 38 -10.12 14.04 1.03
N ASP A 39 -10.46 12.79 0.74
CA ASP A 39 -11.21 11.92 1.64
C ASP A 39 -10.25 10.96 2.34
N PHE A 40 -10.24 10.96 3.67
CA PHE A 40 -9.23 10.26 4.47
C PHE A 40 -9.82 8.99 5.09
N HIS A 41 -9.08 7.89 4.95
CA HIS A 41 -9.52 6.54 5.29
C HIS A 41 -8.75 5.98 6.49
N ASP A 42 -9.47 5.75 7.59
CA ASP A 42 -8.93 5.13 8.80
C ASP A 42 -8.80 3.61 8.60
N LEU A 43 -7.56 3.13 8.50
CA LEU A 43 -7.24 1.72 8.34
C LEU A 43 -7.13 0.99 9.70
N GLY A 44 -7.15 1.72 10.82
CA GLY A 44 -7.00 1.17 12.17
C GLY A 44 -5.60 0.63 12.48
N MET A 45 -4.59 1.00 11.67
CA MET A 45 -3.23 0.43 11.72
C MET A 45 -2.12 1.49 11.54
N GLU A 46 -2.47 2.78 11.60
CA GLU A 46 -1.59 3.92 11.37
C GLU A 46 -0.40 3.94 12.35
N LYS A 47 -0.62 3.43 13.57
CA LYS A 47 0.42 3.23 14.57
C LYS A 47 1.34 2.06 14.23
N ASP A 48 0.79 0.96 13.71
CA ASP A 48 1.55 -0.24 13.32
C ASP A 48 2.54 0.08 12.21
N VAL A 49 2.14 0.92 11.25
CA VAL A 49 3.03 1.40 10.17
C VAL A 49 3.91 2.58 10.57
N GLN A 50 3.94 2.93 11.86
CA GLN A 50 4.75 4.00 12.43
C GLN A 50 4.56 5.35 11.72
N GLY A 51 3.30 5.70 11.43
CA GLY A 51 2.99 6.95 10.76
C GLY A 51 3.46 7.01 9.30
N TYR A 52 3.73 5.88 8.64
CA TYR A 52 4.34 5.87 7.30
C TYR A 52 3.75 4.81 6.38
N LEU A 53 3.04 5.27 5.33
CA LEU A 53 2.73 4.45 4.17
C LEU A 53 3.74 4.73 3.06
N GLY A 54 4.43 3.66 2.63
CA GLY A 54 5.56 3.69 1.72
C GLY A 54 5.19 3.45 0.26
N SER A 55 4.09 2.77 -0.05
CA SER A 55 3.64 2.53 -1.42
C SER A 55 2.12 2.40 -1.45
N VAL A 56 1.51 2.63 -2.62
CA VAL A 56 0.07 2.53 -2.84
C VAL A 56 -0.23 2.10 -4.26
N ALA A 57 -1.23 1.22 -4.43
CA ALA A 57 -1.72 0.79 -5.74
C ALA A 57 -3.23 0.48 -5.68
N PHE A 58 -3.91 0.66 -6.81
CA PHE A 58 -5.23 0.06 -7.02
C PHE A 58 -5.07 -1.37 -7.54
N SER A 59 -6.06 -2.23 -7.27
CA SER A 59 -6.16 -3.53 -7.94
C SER A 59 -6.42 -3.34 -9.43
N GLY A 60 -6.23 -4.40 -10.23
CA GLY A 60 -6.58 -4.37 -11.65
C GLY A 60 -8.05 -4.05 -11.93
N SER A 61 -8.97 -4.41 -11.02
CA SER A 61 -10.40 -4.05 -11.11
C SER A 61 -10.68 -2.62 -10.64
N GLY A 62 -9.79 -2.01 -9.84
CA GLY A 62 -9.99 -0.69 -9.23
C GLY A 62 -10.92 -0.68 -8.01
N GLU A 63 -11.38 -1.84 -7.55
CA GLU A 63 -12.28 -2.00 -6.39
C GLU A 63 -11.53 -2.01 -5.05
N GLU A 64 -10.22 -2.29 -5.08
CA GLU A 64 -9.39 -2.41 -3.89
C GLU A 64 -8.18 -1.47 -3.98
N ILE A 65 -7.71 -1.02 -2.82
CA ILE A 65 -6.50 -0.24 -2.64
C ILE A 65 -5.56 -1.01 -1.74
N ALA A 66 -4.32 -1.22 -2.19
CA ALA A 66 -3.26 -1.79 -1.35
C ALA A 66 -2.25 -0.72 -0.96
N VAL A 67 -1.81 -0.75 0.30
CA VAL A 67 -0.76 0.11 0.84
C VAL A 67 0.27 -0.71 1.60
N THR A 68 1.51 -0.25 1.61
CA THR A 68 2.60 -0.86 2.38
C THR A 68 3.11 0.08 3.46
N GLY A 69 3.45 -0.47 4.62
CA GLY A 69 4.07 0.19 5.75
C GLY A 69 5.42 -0.47 6.06
N PRO A 70 6.49 -0.16 5.32
CA PRO A 70 7.79 -0.85 5.45
C PRO A 70 8.37 -0.78 6.86
N ARG A 71 8.15 0.33 7.57
CA ARG A 71 8.61 0.51 8.96
C ARG A 71 7.91 -0.41 9.95
N GLY A 72 6.66 -0.76 9.67
CA GLY A 72 5.86 -1.67 10.47
C GLY A 72 5.99 -3.13 10.03
N GLY A 73 6.51 -3.39 8.82
CA GLY A 73 6.48 -4.72 8.22
C GLY A 73 5.04 -5.18 7.94
N VAL A 74 4.17 -4.26 7.52
CA VAL A 74 2.75 -4.54 7.29
C VAL A 74 2.32 -4.02 5.92
N ALA A 75 1.47 -4.76 5.23
CA ALA A 75 0.67 -4.25 4.13
C ALA A 75 -0.82 -4.44 4.42
N VAL A 76 -1.64 -3.55 3.87
CA VAL A 76 -3.09 -3.61 4.00
C VAL A 76 -3.70 -3.52 2.62
N VAL A 77 -4.73 -4.33 2.39
CA VAL A 77 -5.67 -4.16 1.30
C VAL A 77 -7.01 -3.71 1.87
N ALA A 78 -7.53 -2.61 1.36
CA ALA A 78 -8.83 -2.05 1.69
C ALA A 78 -9.73 -2.02 0.45
N ASP A 79 -11.04 -1.90 0.65
CA ASP A 79 -11.96 -1.54 -0.43
C ASP A 79 -11.82 -0.05 -0.80
N ALA A 80 -12.57 0.38 -1.82
CA ALA A 80 -12.54 1.76 -2.32
C ALA A 80 -12.97 2.81 -1.27
N ASP A 81 -13.73 2.40 -0.24
CA ASP A 81 -14.18 3.25 0.87
C ASP A 81 -13.22 3.19 2.06
N GLY A 82 -12.04 2.58 1.88
CA GLY A 82 -11.00 2.55 2.91
C GLY A 82 -11.21 1.50 4.01
N ARG A 83 -12.20 0.61 3.89
CA ARG A 83 -12.39 -0.45 4.89
C ARG A 83 -11.37 -1.55 4.65
N MET A 84 -10.59 -1.88 5.69
CA MET A 84 -9.62 -2.96 5.63
C MET A 84 -10.30 -4.31 5.32
N LEU A 85 -9.83 -4.95 4.26
CA LEU A 85 -10.23 -6.29 3.81
C LEU A 85 -9.22 -7.35 4.25
N ARG A 86 -7.93 -7.04 4.10
CA ARG A 86 -6.82 -7.97 4.35
C ARG A 86 -5.63 -7.22 4.96
N ARG A 87 -4.91 -7.90 5.84
CA ARG A 87 -3.66 -7.45 6.45
C ARG A 87 -2.61 -8.52 6.24
N LEU A 88 -1.43 -8.11 5.78
CA LEU A 88 -0.27 -8.96 5.58
C LEU A 88 0.83 -8.51 6.52
N GLU A 89 1.35 -9.42 7.33
CA GLU A 89 2.59 -9.20 8.07
C GLU A 89 3.75 -9.73 7.26
N GLU A 90 4.63 -8.83 6.83
CA GLU A 90 5.77 -9.18 6.02
C GLU A 90 6.92 -8.20 6.29
N ARG A 91 8.03 -8.75 6.78
CA ARG A 91 9.19 -7.94 7.15
C ARG A 91 9.73 -7.23 5.91
N ASP A 92 9.96 -5.93 6.06
CA ASP A 92 10.56 -5.08 5.03
C ASP A 92 9.75 -5.03 3.72
N ILE A 93 8.42 -5.19 3.81
CA ILE A 93 7.50 -5.02 2.67
C ILE A 93 7.49 -3.58 2.19
N CYS A 94 7.80 -3.34 0.92
CA CYS A 94 8.10 -2.01 0.39
C CYS A 94 7.22 -1.62 -0.80
N GLY A 95 7.41 -2.18 -2.00
CA GLY A 95 6.61 -1.85 -3.17
C GLY A 95 5.32 -2.66 -3.29
N VAL A 96 4.28 -2.06 -3.88
CA VAL A 96 3.03 -2.74 -4.28
C VAL A 96 2.60 -2.31 -5.68
N ALA A 97 2.08 -3.26 -6.46
CA ALA A 97 1.52 -3.04 -7.79
C ALA A 97 0.35 -4.01 -8.05
N PRO A 98 -0.57 -3.71 -9.00
CA PRO A 98 -1.55 -4.68 -9.44
C PRO A 98 -0.86 -5.90 -10.08
N GLY A 99 -1.42 -7.07 -9.83
CA GLY A 99 -0.99 -8.35 -10.41
C GLY A 99 -2.17 -9.14 -10.96
N ALA A 100 -1.87 -10.26 -11.64
CA ALA A 100 -2.89 -11.12 -12.24
C ALA A 100 -3.91 -11.66 -11.21
N GLU A 101 -3.46 -11.92 -9.97
CA GLU A 101 -4.28 -12.39 -8.86
C GLU A 101 -4.43 -11.32 -7.77
N GLY A 102 -4.70 -10.08 -8.17
CA GLY A 102 -4.91 -8.94 -7.28
C GLY A 102 -3.67 -8.06 -7.17
N PHE A 103 -2.76 -8.36 -6.25
CA PHE A 103 -1.58 -7.53 -5.98
C PHE A 103 -0.28 -8.34 -5.94
N VAL A 104 0.80 -7.68 -6.34
CA VAL A 104 2.18 -8.12 -6.13
C VAL A 104 2.86 -7.16 -5.16
N PHE A 105 3.59 -7.72 -4.21
CA PHE A 105 4.37 -7.00 -3.22
C PHE A 105 5.85 -7.33 -3.38
N THR A 106 6.70 -6.37 -3.04
CA THR A 106 8.16 -6.54 -2.97
C THR A 106 8.67 -6.24 -1.57
N THR A 107 9.88 -6.67 -1.32
CA THR A 107 10.53 -6.65 0.00
C THR A 107 11.98 -6.21 -0.15
N GLY A 108 12.51 -5.43 0.81
CA GLY A 108 13.94 -5.07 0.82
C GLY A 108 14.88 -6.27 1.06
N GLU A 109 14.35 -7.44 1.44
CA GLU A 109 15.07 -8.71 1.46
C GLU A 109 15.07 -9.45 0.09
N GLY A 110 14.56 -8.78 -0.94
CA GLY A 110 14.56 -9.24 -2.33
C GLY A 110 13.39 -10.13 -2.72
N ARG A 111 12.41 -10.37 -1.83
CA ARG A 111 11.24 -11.20 -2.12
C ARG A 111 10.24 -10.49 -3.03
N VAL A 112 9.57 -11.28 -3.86
CA VAL A 112 8.38 -10.91 -4.64
C VAL A 112 7.25 -11.85 -4.21
N LEU A 113 6.11 -11.30 -3.82
CA LEU A 113 5.02 -12.03 -3.16
C LEU A 113 3.67 -11.65 -3.80
N THR A 114 2.71 -12.56 -3.78
CA THR A 114 1.30 -12.23 -4.04
C THR A 114 0.64 -11.61 -2.80
N GLY A 115 -0.65 -11.25 -2.92
CA GLY A 115 -1.51 -10.86 -1.78
C GLY A 115 -1.74 -11.94 -0.71
N HIS A 116 -1.11 -13.11 -0.82
CA HIS A 116 -1.08 -14.14 0.23
C HIS A 116 0.20 -14.10 1.09
N GLY A 117 1.07 -13.10 0.89
CA GLY A 117 2.30 -12.93 1.66
C GLY A 117 3.28 -14.09 1.44
N ALA A 118 3.93 -14.55 2.52
CA ALA A 118 4.92 -15.63 2.46
C ALA A 118 4.39 -16.93 1.82
N ALA A 119 3.10 -17.26 1.99
CA ALA A 119 2.49 -18.43 1.39
C ALA A 119 2.36 -18.33 -0.15
N GLY A 120 2.45 -17.12 -0.70
CA GLY A 120 2.36 -16.83 -2.11
C GLY A 120 3.65 -16.24 -2.68
N ALA A 121 4.81 -16.76 -2.27
CA ALA A 121 6.10 -16.32 -2.80
C ALA A 121 6.24 -16.64 -4.29
N LEU A 122 6.61 -15.63 -5.08
CA LEU A 122 6.79 -15.73 -6.53
C LEU A 122 8.27 -15.81 -6.93
N ALA A 123 9.12 -15.00 -6.28
CA ALA A 123 10.54 -14.95 -6.57
C ALA A 123 11.36 -14.39 -5.40
N ARG A 124 12.67 -14.57 -5.48
CA ARG A 124 13.65 -13.88 -4.63
C ARG A 124 14.86 -13.46 -5.44
N HIS A 125 15.29 -12.22 -5.25
CA HIS A 125 16.44 -11.63 -5.91
C HIS A 125 17.53 -11.27 -4.91
N GLY A 126 18.78 -11.21 -5.37
CA GLY A 126 19.94 -10.78 -4.57
C GLY A 126 20.08 -9.25 -4.44
N CYS A 127 18.96 -8.52 -4.42
CA CYS A 127 18.91 -7.07 -4.32
C CYS A 127 17.87 -6.63 -3.29
N ALA A 128 17.99 -5.38 -2.83
CA ALA A 128 16.96 -4.76 -2.00
C ALA A 128 16.00 -3.96 -2.88
N TRP A 129 14.73 -4.33 -2.86
CA TRP A 129 13.68 -3.56 -3.52
C TRP A 129 13.31 -2.33 -2.69
N ASP A 130 12.93 -1.24 -3.37
CA ASP A 130 12.38 -0.05 -2.74
C ASP A 130 10.85 0.01 -2.91
N ASN A 131 10.24 1.16 -2.64
CA ASN A 131 8.79 1.32 -2.69
C ASN A 131 8.19 1.45 -4.11
N HIS A 132 9.01 1.51 -5.16
CA HIS A 132 8.61 1.88 -6.52
C HIS A 132 8.42 0.66 -7.43
N LEU A 133 7.43 -0.18 -7.12
CA LEU A 133 7.03 -1.28 -8.00
C LEU A 133 6.05 -0.78 -9.07
N VAL A 134 6.36 -1.02 -10.35
CA VAL A 134 5.52 -0.60 -11.48
C VAL A 134 5.26 -1.80 -12.39
N PRO A 135 4.00 -2.07 -12.78
CA PRO A 135 3.70 -3.11 -13.76
C PRO A 135 4.20 -2.69 -15.16
N ILE A 136 4.73 -3.66 -15.91
CA ILE A 136 5.08 -3.50 -17.33
C ILE A 136 4.13 -4.35 -18.17
N GLY A 137 3.34 -3.71 -19.03
CA GLY A 137 2.30 -4.38 -19.84
C GLY A 137 1.41 -3.38 -20.55
#